data_AF-A0A4R5NQJ0-F1
#
_entry.id   AF-A0A4R5NQJ0-F1
#
_cell.length_a   1.000
_cell.length_b   1.000
_cell.length_c   1.000
_cell.angle_alpha   90.00
_cell.angle_beta   90.00
_cell.angle_gamma   90.00
#
_symmetry.space_group_name_H-M   'P 1'
#
loop_
_entity.id
_entity.type
_entity.pdbx_description
1 polymer ?
#
loop_
_entity_poly.entity_id
_entity_poly.type
_entity_poly.pdbx_seq_one_letter_code
_entity_poly.pdbx_strand_id
1 'polypeptide(L)'
;MFRLRPADLFFGLAKKNNVGILARVPLASGLLTGKFTADTKFAPEDHRTTNRHGEQFDKGETFSGVDYLTGVKAAAELKQRLGTDNLAAMALRFILMYDAVSAVIPGASNPTQIERNTTAADLPALTDAQMQIVRDVYDQHIKNPVEYLW
;
A
#
# COMPACT_ATOMS: atom_id res chain seq x y z
N MET A 1 -4.19 -0.89 -0.29
CA MET A 1 -4.15 -2.31 -0.74
C MET A 1 -3.77 -3.27 0.39
N PHE A 2 -2.69 -3.04 1.15
CA PHE A 2 -2.30 -3.95 2.26
C PHE A 2 -2.87 -3.60 3.64
N ARG A 3 -3.59 -2.48 3.78
CA ARG A 3 -4.35 -2.11 4.98
C ARG A 3 -5.73 -1.64 4.56
N LEU A 4 -6.75 -2.51 4.67
CA LEU A 4 -8.12 -2.22 4.22
C LEU A 4 -9.06 -1.87 5.37
N ARG A 5 -8.79 -2.36 6.59
CA ARG A 5 -9.62 -2.16 7.78
C ARG A 5 -10.05 -0.70 8.07
N PRO A 6 -9.22 0.34 7.83
CA PRO A 6 -9.68 1.73 8.04
C PRO A 6 -10.92 2.10 7.21
N ALA A 7 -11.14 1.46 6.06
CA ALA A 7 -12.32 1.72 5.22
C ALA A 7 -13.63 1.23 5.84
N ASP A 8 -13.59 0.24 6.75
CA ASP A 8 -14.80 -0.41 7.27
C ASP A 8 -15.58 0.47 8.25
N LEU A 9 -14.88 1.28 9.06
CA LEU A 9 -15.48 2.14 10.08
C LEU A 9 -14.87 3.54 10.10
N PHE A 10 -13.54 3.65 10.10
CA PHE A 10 -12.86 4.92 10.29
C PHE A 10 -13.18 5.93 9.19
N PHE A 11 -13.21 5.52 7.92
CA PHE A 11 -13.53 6.41 6.80
C PHE A 11 -14.95 6.98 6.90
N GLY A 12 -15.93 6.16 7.29
CA GLY A 12 -17.30 6.61 7.52
C GLY A 12 -17.40 7.62 8.67
N LEU A 13 -16.68 7.39 9.77
CA LEU A 13 -16.63 8.31 10.91
C LEU A 13 -15.92 9.62 10.55
N ALA A 14 -14.83 9.59 9.81
CA ALA A 14 -14.11 10.78 9.38
C ALA A 14 -15.02 11.69 8.54
N LYS A 15 -15.73 11.12 7.56
CA LYS A 15 -16.71 11.84 6.76
C LYS A 15 -17.83 12.45 7.60
N LYS A 16 -18.42 11.66 8.52
CA LYS A 16 -19.50 12.13 9.41
C LYS A 16 -19.08 13.35 10.26
N ASN A 17 -17.80 13.42 10.60
CA ASN A 17 -17.24 14.50 11.42
C ASN A 17 -16.54 15.60 10.59
N ASN A 18 -16.65 15.59 9.27
CA ASN A 18 -15.99 16.54 8.37
C ASN A 18 -14.45 16.60 8.57
N VAL A 19 -13.83 15.42 8.72
CA VAL A 19 -12.38 15.27 8.88
C VAL A 19 -11.78 14.66 7.62
N GLY A 20 -10.79 15.35 7.05
CA GLY A 20 -10.01 14.85 5.91
C GLY A 20 -8.94 13.84 6.32
N ILE A 21 -8.64 12.88 5.45
CA ILE A 21 -7.64 11.83 5.69
C ILE A 21 -6.42 12.06 4.80
N LEU A 22 -5.23 12.08 5.42
CA LEU A 22 -3.94 12.03 4.75
C LEU A 22 -3.37 10.60 4.85
N ALA A 23 -3.38 9.86 3.74
CA ALA A 23 -2.90 8.49 3.71
C ALA A 23 -1.37 8.43 3.55
N ARG A 24 -0.67 7.97 4.60
CA ARG A 24 0.78 7.76 4.64
C ARG A 24 1.16 6.29 4.40
N VAL A 25 2.43 6.06 4.07
CA VAL A 25 2.99 4.74 3.72
C VAL A 25 2.15 3.99 2.66
N PRO A 26 1.67 4.66 1.59
CA PRO A 26 0.69 4.08 0.66
C PRO A 26 1.26 2.92 -0.17
N LEU A 27 2.59 2.82 -0.26
CA LEU A 27 3.29 1.81 -1.04
C LEU A 27 3.91 0.69 -0.19
N ALA A 28 3.55 0.58 1.09
CA ALA A 28 4.04 -0.44 2.01
C ALA A 28 5.59 -0.57 1.99
N SER A 29 6.27 0.55 2.26
CA SER A 29 7.74 0.66 2.21
C SER A 29 8.38 0.20 0.89
N GLY A 30 7.62 0.29 -0.21
CA GLY A 30 8.07 -0.04 -1.56
C GLY A 30 7.59 -1.39 -2.09
N LEU A 31 6.96 -2.25 -1.28
CA LEU A 31 6.43 -3.54 -1.74
C LEU A 31 5.43 -3.36 -2.90
N LEU A 32 4.52 -2.41 -2.77
CA LEU A 32 3.50 -2.13 -3.79
C LEU A 32 4.06 -1.40 -5.02
N THR A 33 5.38 -1.22 -5.13
CA THR A 33 6.00 -0.88 -6.42
C THR A 33 6.09 -2.09 -7.35
N GLY A 34 5.97 -3.32 -6.80
CA GLY A 34 6.10 -4.57 -7.56
C GLY A 34 7.53 -4.86 -8.04
N LYS A 35 8.53 -4.13 -7.52
CA LYS A 35 9.94 -4.26 -7.95
C LYS A 35 10.78 -5.19 -7.08
N PHE A 36 10.33 -5.47 -5.87
CA PHE A 36 11.07 -6.28 -4.92
C PHE A 36 10.85 -7.76 -5.18
N THR A 37 11.90 -8.53 -4.93
CA THR A 37 11.97 -9.98 -5.04
C THR A 37 12.42 -10.58 -3.72
N ALA A 38 12.36 -11.91 -3.57
CA ALA A 38 12.87 -12.59 -2.38
C ALA A 38 14.37 -12.30 -2.11
N ASP A 39 15.15 -12.07 -3.17
CA ASP A 39 16.59 -11.80 -3.11
C ASP A 39 16.95 -10.33 -2.93
N THR A 40 15.96 -9.43 -2.94
CA THR A 40 16.23 -8.00 -2.79
C THR A 40 16.76 -7.72 -1.38
N LYS A 41 17.93 -7.08 -1.32
CA LYS A 41 18.59 -6.69 -0.07
C LYS A 41 18.52 -5.17 0.10
N PHE A 42 18.37 -4.74 1.35
CA PHE A 42 18.44 -3.34 1.74
C PHE A 42 19.76 -3.09 2.47
N ALA A 43 20.20 -1.83 2.51
CA ALA A 43 21.39 -1.46 3.25
C ALA A 43 21.22 -1.78 4.75
N PRO A 44 22.31 -2.03 5.50
CA PRO A 44 22.25 -2.34 6.93
C PRO A 44 21.51 -1.30 7.76
N GLU A 45 21.65 -0.02 7.42
CA GLU A 45 21.05 1.13 8.08
C GLU A 45 19.64 1.47 7.63
N ASP A 46 19.12 0.80 6.60
CA ASP A 46 17.77 1.03 6.07
C ASP A 46 16.71 0.56 7.08
N HIS A 47 15.67 1.36 7.32
CA HIS A 47 14.52 0.98 8.17
C HIS A 47 13.88 -0.36 7.76
N ARG A 48 13.94 -0.73 6.48
CA ARG A 48 13.47 -2.02 5.96
C ARG A 48 14.34 -3.20 6.39
N THR A 49 15.53 -2.94 6.91
CA THR A 49 16.41 -3.91 7.56
C THR A 49 16.24 -3.83 9.07
N THR A 50 16.24 -2.63 9.64
CA THR A 50 16.36 -2.41 11.10
C THR A 50 15.04 -2.36 11.87
N ASN A 51 13.89 -2.25 11.19
CA ASN A 51 12.57 -2.10 11.81
C ASN A 51 11.54 -3.12 11.28
N ARG A 52 11.99 -4.31 10.87
CA ARG A 52 11.07 -5.35 10.33
C ARG A 52 10.09 -5.87 11.38
N HIS A 53 10.47 -5.82 12.66
CA HIS A 53 9.67 -6.32 13.76
C HIS A 53 9.09 -5.20 14.63
N GLY A 54 9.27 -3.94 14.25
CA GLY A 54 8.74 -2.77 14.94
C GLY A 54 9.60 -2.30 16.12
N GLU A 55 10.91 -2.49 16.03
CA GLU A 55 11.87 -2.19 17.09
C GLU A 55 12.03 -0.69 17.37
N GLN A 56 11.85 0.17 16.35
CA GLN A 56 12.01 1.62 16.42
C GLN A 56 10.68 2.38 16.26
N PHE A 57 9.78 1.87 15.42
CA PHE A 57 8.45 2.43 15.14
C PHE A 57 7.41 1.31 15.04
N ASP A 58 6.13 1.67 14.96
CA ASP A 58 5.07 0.67 14.79
C ASP A 58 5.37 -0.25 13.60
N LYS A 59 5.12 -1.55 13.77
CA LYS A 59 5.41 -2.56 12.76
C LYS A 59 4.71 -2.25 11.42
N GLY A 60 3.55 -1.60 11.47
CA GLY A 60 2.81 -1.11 10.31
C GLY A 60 3.57 -0.09 9.46
N GLU A 61 4.55 0.61 10.01
CA GLU A 61 5.37 1.57 9.24
C GLU A 61 6.38 0.89 8.32
N THR A 62 6.66 -0.40 8.54
CA THR A 62 7.55 -1.20 7.69
C THR A 62 6.76 -2.31 7.02
N PHE A 63 6.68 -2.27 5.69
CA PHE A 63 5.95 -3.27 4.89
C PHE A 63 4.47 -3.42 5.28
N SER A 64 3.84 -2.38 5.85
CA SER A 64 2.49 -2.47 6.38
C SER A 64 2.32 -3.53 7.50
N GLY A 65 3.40 -3.95 8.16
CA GLY A 65 3.38 -4.92 9.26
C GLY A 65 3.32 -6.39 8.82
N VAL A 66 3.30 -6.66 7.51
CA VAL A 66 3.37 -8.03 6.98
C VAL A 66 4.81 -8.50 6.85
N ASP A 67 5.03 -9.81 6.97
CA ASP A 67 6.30 -10.43 6.63
C ASP A 67 6.73 -10.07 5.19
N TYR A 68 8.03 -9.85 4.99
CA TYR A 68 8.57 -9.35 3.73
C TYR A 68 8.27 -10.28 2.55
N LEU A 69 8.51 -11.60 2.70
CA LEU A 69 8.31 -12.55 1.62
C LEU A 69 6.82 -12.70 1.28
N THR A 70 5.97 -12.66 2.31
CA THR A 70 4.51 -12.63 2.13
C THR A 70 4.07 -11.37 1.36
N GLY A 71 4.62 -10.20 1.70
CA GLY A 71 4.38 -8.95 0.99
C GLY A 71 4.86 -8.98 -0.46
N VAL A 72 6.04 -9.54 -0.74
CA VAL A 72 6.57 -9.72 -2.10
C VAL A 72 5.64 -10.63 -2.92
N LYS A 73 5.21 -11.76 -2.35
CA LYS A 73 4.28 -12.69 -3.00
C LYS A 73 2.96 -12.01 -3.35
N ALA A 74 2.36 -11.29 -2.39
CA ALA A 74 1.11 -10.58 -2.61
C ALA A 74 1.25 -9.47 -3.67
N ALA A 75 2.35 -8.72 -3.67
CA ALA A 75 2.59 -7.69 -4.68
C ALA A 75 2.78 -8.29 -6.08
N ALA A 76 3.48 -9.42 -6.20
CA ALA A 76 3.63 -10.14 -7.46
C ALA A 76 2.28 -10.66 -7.99
N GLU A 77 1.43 -11.21 -7.11
CA GLU A 77 0.10 -11.67 -7.49
C GLU A 77 -0.81 -10.51 -7.95
N LEU A 78 -0.80 -9.38 -7.23
CA LEU A 78 -1.52 -8.17 -7.65
C LEU A 78 -1.08 -7.72 -9.04
N LYS A 79 0.24 -7.66 -9.27
CA LYS A 79 0.82 -7.25 -10.55
C LYS A 79 0.31 -8.14 -11.69
N GLN A 80 0.35 -9.46 -11.49
CA GLN A 80 -0.11 -10.44 -12.47
C GLN A 80 -1.63 -10.33 -12.73
N ARG A 81 -2.45 -10.35 -11.66
CA ARG A 81 -3.91 -10.38 -11.79
C ARG A 81 -4.50 -9.07 -12.28
N LEU A 82 -3.89 -7.94 -11.95
CA LEU A 82 -4.28 -6.61 -12.45
C LEU A 82 -3.74 -6.32 -13.86
N GLY A 83 -2.80 -7.13 -14.37
CA GLY A 83 -2.22 -6.97 -15.69
C GLY A 83 -1.45 -5.66 -15.87
N THR A 84 -0.68 -5.25 -14.84
CA THR A 84 0.04 -3.96 -14.84
C THR A 84 1.53 -4.14 -14.58
N ASP A 85 2.36 -3.27 -15.16
CA ASP A 85 3.76 -3.11 -14.76
C ASP A 85 3.99 -1.93 -13.81
N ASN A 86 2.95 -1.11 -13.58
CA ASN A 86 2.99 0.05 -12.71
C ASN A 86 2.05 -0.13 -11.52
N LEU A 87 2.38 -1.11 -10.66
CA LEU A 87 1.60 -1.40 -9.45
C LEU A 87 1.55 -0.20 -8.50
N ALA A 88 2.59 0.63 -8.47
CA ALA A 88 2.62 1.83 -7.63
C ALA A 88 1.50 2.81 -7.99
N ALA A 89 1.33 3.12 -9.27
CA ALA A 89 0.27 4.04 -9.69
C ALA A 89 -1.12 3.46 -9.43
N MET A 90 -1.32 2.15 -9.62
CA MET A 90 -2.59 1.50 -9.27
C MET A 90 -2.86 1.51 -7.76
N ALA A 91 -1.84 1.29 -6.92
CA ALA A 91 -1.95 1.36 -5.47
C ALA A 91 -2.35 2.76 -4.99
N LEU A 92 -1.76 3.80 -5.57
CA LEU A 92 -2.12 5.19 -5.27
C LEU A 92 -3.52 5.53 -5.78
N ARG A 93 -3.86 5.14 -7.02
CA ARG A 93 -5.20 5.33 -7.58
C ARG A 93 -6.28 4.65 -6.73
N PHE A 94 -6.03 3.42 -6.29
CA PHE A 94 -6.92 2.69 -5.38
C PHE A 94 -7.22 3.47 -4.10
N ILE A 95 -6.21 4.11 -3.51
CA ILE A 95 -6.41 4.92 -2.29
C ILE A 95 -7.21 6.20 -2.62
N LEU A 96 -6.91 6.85 -3.74
CA LEU A 96 -7.61 8.06 -4.21
C LEU A 96 -9.08 7.81 -4.60
N MET A 97 -9.49 6.55 -4.79
CA MET A 97 -10.89 6.20 -5.06
C MET A 97 -11.78 6.27 -3.81
N TYR A 98 -11.20 6.34 -2.61
CA TYR A 98 -11.99 6.55 -1.39
C TYR A 98 -12.28 8.03 -1.20
N ASP A 99 -13.55 8.40 -1.24
CA ASP A 99 -14.00 9.78 -1.06
C ASP A 99 -13.67 10.38 0.33
N ALA A 100 -13.41 9.54 1.33
CA ALA A 100 -12.92 9.95 2.64
C ALA A 100 -11.44 10.39 2.62
N VAL A 101 -10.66 10.01 1.61
CA VAL A 101 -9.24 10.34 1.50
C VAL A 101 -9.06 11.67 0.79
N SER A 102 -8.47 12.64 1.49
CA SER A 102 -8.21 13.97 0.95
C SER A 102 -6.91 14.04 0.17
N ALA A 103 -5.87 13.35 0.65
CA ALA A 103 -4.60 13.24 -0.07
C ALA A 103 -3.84 11.97 0.30
N VAL A 104 -2.94 11.57 -0.59
CA VAL A 104 -2.02 10.44 -0.40
C VAL A 104 -0.59 10.98 -0.44
N ILE A 105 0.26 10.53 0.48
CA ILE A 105 1.64 10.99 0.64
C ILE A 105 2.59 9.83 0.28
N PRO A 106 2.90 9.62 -1.01
CA PRO A 106 3.90 8.63 -1.40
C PRO A 106 5.31 9.15 -1.15
N GLY A 107 6.21 8.25 -0.74
CA GLY A 107 7.64 8.55 -0.70
C GLY A 107 8.24 8.63 -2.11
N ALA A 108 9.28 9.45 -2.27
CA ALA A 108 10.09 9.52 -3.48
C ALA A 108 11.56 9.78 -3.10
N SER A 109 12.49 8.99 -3.66
CA SER A 109 13.93 9.17 -3.48
C SER A 109 14.62 9.85 -4.68
N ASN A 110 13.87 10.11 -5.76
CA ASN A 110 14.34 10.87 -6.91
C ASN A 110 13.18 11.54 -7.67
N PRO A 111 13.43 12.57 -8.49
CA PRO A 111 12.40 13.32 -9.19
C PRO A 111 11.49 12.47 -10.10
N THR A 112 12.04 11.47 -10.79
CA THR A 112 11.25 10.58 -11.66
C THR A 112 10.19 9.79 -10.89
N GLN A 113 10.41 9.49 -9.61
CA GLN A 113 9.37 8.88 -8.76
C GLN A 113 8.24 9.86 -8.46
N ILE A 114 8.54 11.16 -8.32
CA ILE A 114 7.51 12.20 -8.13
C ILE A 114 6.59 12.21 -9.36
N GLU A 115 7.17 12.35 -10.55
CA GLU A 115 6.43 12.35 -11.82
C GLU A 115 5.58 11.08 -11.99
N ARG A 116 6.14 9.91 -11.68
CA ARG A 116 5.41 8.63 -11.76
C ARG A 116 4.27 8.55 -10.75
N ASN A 117 4.48 9.01 -9.52
CA ASN A 117 3.46 8.99 -8.48
C ASN A 117 2.29 9.91 -8.84
N THR A 118 2.56 11.07 -9.44
CA THR A 118 1.52 12.04 -9.81
C THR A 118 0.59 11.51 -10.90
N THR A 119 1.07 10.64 -11.80
CA THR A 119 0.21 10.03 -12.84
C THR A 119 -0.94 9.20 -12.28
N ALA A 120 -0.84 8.76 -11.01
CA ALA A 120 -1.90 7.99 -10.37
C ALA A 120 -3.24 8.74 -10.27
N ALA A 121 -3.21 10.07 -10.16
CA ALA A 121 -4.44 10.87 -10.08
C ALA A 121 -5.22 10.86 -11.40
N ASP A 122 -4.49 10.77 -12.53
CA ASP A 122 -5.03 10.82 -13.89
C ASP A 122 -5.47 9.45 -14.42
N LEU A 123 -5.13 8.36 -13.70
CA LEU A 123 -5.58 7.03 -14.09
C LEU A 123 -7.11 6.93 -14.04
N PRO A 124 -7.72 6.13 -14.92
CA PRO A 124 -9.13 5.75 -14.79
C PRO A 124 -9.42 5.17 -13.40
N ALA A 125 -10.69 5.25 -12.96
CA ALA A 125 -11.13 4.47 -11.82
C ALA A 125 -10.87 2.98 -12.08
N LEU A 126 -10.39 2.27 -11.06
CA LEU A 126 -10.31 0.81 -11.12
C LEU A 126 -11.72 0.25 -11.30
N THR A 127 -11.84 -0.78 -12.12
CA THR A 127 -13.12 -1.48 -12.28
C THR A 127 -13.46 -2.28 -11.04
N ASP A 128 -14.72 -2.66 -10.86
CA ASP A 128 -15.15 -3.52 -9.74
C ASP A 128 -14.37 -4.85 -9.70
N ALA A 129 -14.06 -5.41 -10.86
CA ALA A 129 -13.23 -6.61 -10.97
C ALA A 129 -11.79 -6.38 -10.45
N GLN A 130 -11.19 -5.23 -10.76
CA GLN A 130 -9.86 -4.86 -10.24
C GLN A 130 -9.91 -4.60 -8.73
N MET A 131 -10.96 -3.93 -8.25
CA MET A 131 -11.18 -3.72 -6.82
C MET A 131 -11.35 -5.05 -6.08
N GLN A 132 -12.04 -6.02 -6.68
CA GLN A 132 -12.20 -7.36 -6.12
C GLN A 132 -10.87 -8.13 -6.06
N ILE A 133 -10.03 -8.05 -7.11
CA ILE A 133 -8.69 -8.64 -7.08
C ILE A 133 -7.88 -8.13 -5.88
N VAL A 134 -7.95 -6.83 -5.58
CA VAL A 134 -7.25 -6.25 -4.42
C VAL A 134 -7.77 -6.85 -3.11
N ARG A 135 -9.09 -7.00 -2.96
CA ARG A 135 -9.70 -7.62 -1.78
C ARG A 135 -9.30 -9.08 -1.65
N ASP A 136 -9.34 -9.86 -2.74
CA ASP A 136 -8.97 -11.27 -2.73
C ASP A 136 -7.52 -11.49 -2.27
N VAL A 137 -6.58 -10.73 -2.84
CA VAL A 137 -5.16 -10.83 -2.45
C VAL A 137 -4.97 -10.40 -0.99
N TYR A 138 -5.67 -9.35 -0.56
CA TYR A 138 -5.65 -8.92 0.83
C TYR A 138 -6.15 -10.02 1.77
N ASP A 139 -7.33 -10.58 1.51
CA ASP A 139 -7.94 -11.61 2.35
C ASP A 139 -7.09 -12.90 2.38
N GLN A 140 -6.50 -13.28 1.25
CA GLN A 140 -5.70 -14.49 1.14
C GLN A 140 -4.34 -14.40 1.83
N HIS A 141 -3.63 -13.28 1.70
CA HIS A 141 -2.22 -13.20 2.13
C HIS A 141 -1.95 -12.17 3.23
N ILE A 142 -2.79 -11.15 3.37
CA ILE A 142 -2.44 -9.95 4.16
C ILE A 142 -3.34 -9.76 5.37
N LYS A 143 -4.63 -10.11 5.32
CA LYS A 143 -5.61 -9.84 6.38
C LYS A 143 -5.18 -10.42 7.72
N ASN A 144 -5.05 -11.74 7.84
CA ASN A 144 -4.68 -12.40 9.09
C ASN A 144 -3.39 -11.85 9.74
N PRO A 145 -2.30 -11.57 8.99
CA PRO A 145 -1.09 -11.03 9.61
C PRO A 145 -1.19 -9.57 10.06
N VAL A 146 -2.16 -8.76 9.59
CA VAL A 146 -2.18 -7.31 9.85
C VAL A 146 -3.52 -6.73 10.33
N GLU A 147 -4.61 -7.48 10.28
CA GLU A 147 -5.97 -6.97 10.54
C GLU A 147 -6.09 -6.39 11.95
N TYR A 148 -5.45 -7.01 12.94
CA TYR A 148 -5.47 -6.58 14.33
C TYR A 148 -4.27 -5.72 14.74
N LEU A 149 -3.35 -5.46 13.81
CA LEU A 149 -2.26 -4.52 14.02
C LEU A 149 -2.74 -3.12 13.68
N TRP A 150 -2.20 -2.11 14.37
CA TRP A 150 -2.42 -0.72 14.00
C TRP A 150 -1.50 -0.29 12.85
#